data_AF-A0A962C691-F1
#
_entry.id   AF-A0A962C691-F1
#
_cell.length_a   1.000
_cell.length_b   1.000
_cell.length_c   1.000
_cell.angle_alpha   90.00
_cell.angle_beta   90.00
_cell.angle_gamma   90.00
#
_symmetry.space_group_name_H-M   'P 1'
#
loop_
_entity.id
_entity.type
_entity.pdbx_description
1 polymer ?
#
loop_
_entity_poly.entity_id
_entity_poly.type
_entity_poly.pdbx_seq_one_letter_code
_entity_poly.pdbx_strand_id
1 'polypeptide(L)'
;MNASNAVAGASARPSVSEPSGEEAFALTAPHSPTQMRVTKRNGSSESVDLAKIVRAVTRSAEGLHAVDPMRVALKTIGGIYDGASTRELDELSIRTSAALTAEEPEYGFLAARLLGSYIDKEVSGQEIQSFSQSVARGAELGIINARLRDFVALNARKLNDAIDPLATRRFEYFGLRTVYDRYLLRHPEQRKVIETPQYFFMRVACALGGGQLGETLELYRLLSALEYLPSSPSLFNAGTA
;
A
#
# COMPACT_ATOMS: atom_id res chain seq x y z
N MET A 1 78.31 -67.03 -14.88
CA MET A 1 77.45 -67.64 -15.90
C MET A 1 76.05 -67.06 -15.74
N ASN A 2 75.59 -66.39 -16.79
CA ASN A 2 74.23 -66.03 -17.20
C ASN A 2 73.32 -65.25 -16.23
N ALA A 3 72.46 -64.32 -16.66
CA ALA A 3 72.31 -63.46 -17.83
C ALA A 3 71.02 -62.65 -17.57
N SER A 4 71.03 -61.38 -17.95
CA SER A 4 69.93 -60.57 -18.52
C SER A 4 68.46 -60.85 -18.15
N ASN A 5 67.76 -59.83 -17.61
CA ASN A 5 66.90 -58.88 -18.36
C ASN A 5 66.07 -58.05 -17.36
N ALA A 6 66.09 -56.70 -17.48
CA ALA A 6 65.00 -55.83 -17.97
C ALA A 6 63.74 -55.85 -17.06
N VAL A 7 63.14 -54.74 -16.63
CA VAL A 7 62.58 -53.64 -17.43
C VAL A 7 62.34 -52.41 -16.52
N ALA A 8 62.52 -51.23 -17.10
CA ALA A 8 62.20 -49.92 -16.55
C ALA A 8 60.69 -49.71 -16.32
N GLY A 9 60.34 -49.00 -15.25
CA GLY A 9 58.97 -48.55 -15.01
C GLY A 9 58.96 -47.42 -13.98
N ALA A 10 59.21 -46.19 -14.44
CA ALA A 10 59.07 -44.99 -13.64
C ALA A 10 57.61 -44.85 -13.17
N SER A 11 57.39 -44.94 -11.87
CA SER A 11 56.10 -44.62 -11.25
C SER A 11 55.94 -43.10 -11.17
N ALA A 12 55.47 -42.49 -12.25
CA ALA A 12 54.91 -41.15 -12.19
C ALA A 12 53.46 -41.26 -11.74
N ARG A 13 53.21 -41.05 -10.44
CA ARG A 13 51.85 -40.82 -9.95
C ARG A 13 51.35 -39.51 -10.55
N PRO A 14 50.16 -39.47 -11.17
CA PRO A 14 49.59 -38.21 -11.62
C PRO A 14 49.33 -37.33 -10.39
N SER A 15 49.85 -36.10 -10.40
CA SER A 15 49.49 -35.06 -9.44
C SER A 15 48.01 -34.74 -9.62
N VAL A 16 47.19 -35.21 -8.68
CA VAL A 16 45.80 -34.77 -8.56
C VAL A 16 45.86 -33.30 -8.16
N SER A 17 45.51 -32.41 -9.08
CA SER A 17 45.25 -31.02 -8.73
C SER A 17 44.04 -31.00 -7.80
N GLU A 18 44.27 -30.61 -6.55
CA GLU A 18 43.18 -30.34 -5.61
C GLU A 18 42.22 -29.33 -6.27
N PRO A 19 40.90 -29.58 -6.27
CA PRO A 19 39.95 -28.58 -6.70
C PRO A 19 40.04 -27.40 -5.72
N SER A 20 40.65 -26.31 -6.17
CA SER A 20 40.62 -25.03 -5.48
C SER A 20 39.19 -24.51 -5.49
N GLY A 21 38.54 -24.53 -4.32
CA GLY A 21 37.27 -23.85 -4.12
C GLY A 21 36.28 -24.70 -3.35
N GLU A 22 36.54 -24.95 -2.07
CA GLU A 22 35.43 -25.08 -1.13
C GLU A 22 34.77 -23.70 -1.04
N GLU A 23 33.73 -23.45 -1.85
CA GLU A 23 32.71 -22.49 -1.43
C GLU A 23 32.01 -23.11 -0.23
N ALA A 24 32.61 -22.90 0.94
CA ALA A 24 32.00 -23.23 2.21
C ALA A 24 30.59 -22.63 2.20
N PHE A 25 29.59 -23.44 2.53
CA PHE A 25 28.21 -22.98 2.71
C PHE A 25 28.20 -21.89 3.79
N ALA A 26 28.35 -20.63 3.35
CA ALA A 26 28.47 -19.49 4.23
C ALA A 26 27.07 -19.10 4.68
N LEU A 27 26.74 -19.43 5.92
CA LEU A 27 25.54 -18.90 6.55
C LEU A 27 25.66 -17.38 6.59
N THR A 28 24.68 -16.68 6.00
CA THR A 28 24.58 -15.23 6.12
C THR A 28 24.47 -14.89 7.61
N ALA A 29 25.35 -14.02 8.09
CA ALA A 29 25.32 -13.56 9.48
C ALA A 29 23.92 -13.00 9.81
N PRO A 30 23.40 -13.22 11.04
CA PRO A 30 22.11 -12.69 11.41
C PRO A 30 22.11 -11.17 11.25
N HIS A 31 21.12 -10.66 10.51
CA HIS A 31 20.99 -9.23 10.23
C HIS A 31 20.87 -8.46 11.55
N SER A 32 21.79 -7.53 11.78
CA SER A 32 21.66 -6.58 12.88
C SER A 32 20.67 -5.48 12.46
N PRO A 33 19.66 -5.13 13.28
CA PRO A 33 18.68 -4.09 12.91
C PRO A 33 19.35 -2.72 12.66
N THR A 34 20.57 -2.50 13.17
CA THR A 34 21.37 -1.30 12.91
C THR A 34 22.00 -1.24 11.51
N GLN A 35 22.04 -2.35 10.77
CA GLN A 35 22.57 -2.41 9.40
C GLN A 35 21.49 -2.55 8.33
N MET A 36 20.26 -2.89 8.71
CA MET A 36 19.16 -3.11 7.79
C MET A 36 18.71 -1.80 7.13
N ARG A 37 18.54 -1.83 5.80
CA ARG A 37 18.09 -0.68 5.02
C ARG A 37 16.72 -0.92 4.41
N VAL A 38 15.94 0.16 4.28
CA VAL A 38 14.64 0.16 3.60
C VAL A 38 14.64 1.11 2.41
N THR A 39 13.94 0.70 1.36
CA THR A 39 13.75 1.51 0.16
C THR A 39 12.43 2.29 0.26
N LYS A 40 12.52 3.62 0.24
CA LYS A 40 11.35 4.51 0.26
C LYS A 40 10.60 4.47 -1.07
N ARG A 41 9.35 4.97 -1.06
CA ARG A 41 8.52 5.14 -2.27
C ARG A 41 9.16 6.02 -3.35
N ASN A 42 10.07 6.91 -2.97
CA ASN A 42 10.83 7.77 -3.90
C ASN A 42 12.15 7.15 -4.38
N GLY A 43 12.43 5.89 -4.05
CA GLY A 43 13.66 5.17 -4.45
C GLY A 43 14.88 5.42 -3.55
N SER A 44 14.82 6.36 -2.62
CA SER A 44 15.91 6.58 -1.66
C SER A 44 15.99 5.46 -0.62
N SER A 45 17.19 5.13 -0.15
CA SER A 45 17.42 4.08 0.84
C SER A 45 17.88 4.67 2.17
N GLU A 46 17.17 4.35 3.25
CA GLU A 46 17.49 4.79 4.62
C GLU A 46 17.66 3.58 5.56
N SER A 47 18.38 3.76 6.67
CA SER A 47 18.41 2.76 7.73
C SER A 47 17.01 2.57 8.32
N VAL A 48 16.67 1.33 8.66
CA VAL A 48 15.38 0.98 9.26
C VAL A 48 15.20 1.70 10.60
N ASP A 49 14.15 2.51 10.71
CA ASP A 49 13.70 3.08 11.97
C ASP A 49 12.45 2.31 12.44
N LEU A 50 12.67 1.31 13.31
CA LEU A 50 11.62 0.48 13.89
C LEU A 50 10.61 1.31 14.69
N ALA A 51 11.05 2.42 15.31
CA ALA A 51 10.17 3.30 16.06
C ALA A 51 9.19 4.05 15.14
N LYS A 52 9.49 4.23 13.83
CA LYS A 52 8.48 4.73 12.87
C LYS A 52 7.32 3.77 12.71
N ILE A 53 7.58 2.46 12.68
CA ILE A 53 6.55 1.42 12.51
C ILE A 53 5.64 1.43 13.73
N VAL A 54 6.22 1.34 14.94
CA VAL A 54 5.47 1.39 16.21
C VAL A 54 4.60 2.65 16.27
N ARG A 55 5.18 3.82 15.98
CA ARG A 55 4.43 5.09 15.98
C ARG A 55 3.30 5.10 14.94
N ALA A 56 3.52 4.56 13.75
CA ALA A 56 2.50 4.52 12.69
C ALA A 56 1.31 3.64 13.10
N VAL A 57 1.57 2.44 13.61
CA VAL A 57 0.51 1.53 14.08
C VAL A 57 -0.23 2.11 15.28
N THR A 58 0.50 2.67 16.24
CA THR A 58 -0.08 3.30 17.45
C THR A 58 -1.01 4.46 17.10
N ARG A 59 -0.61 5.35 16.17
CA ARG A 59 -1.47 6.44 15.71
C ARG A 59 -2.75 5.94 15.03
N SER A 60 -2.65 4.86 14.24
CA SER A 60 -3.83 4.26 13.59
C SER A 60 -4.78 3.60 14.60
N ALA A 61 -4.27 3.16 15.74
CA ALA A 61 -5.05 2.54 16.81
C ALA A 61 -5.74 3.53 17.77
N GLU A 62 -5.52 4.84 17.61
CA GLU A 62 -6.11 5.85 18.50
C GLU A 62 -7.64 5.73 18.61
N GLY A 63 -8.14 5.61 19.85
CA GLY A 63 -9.58 5.44 20.10
C GLY A 63 -10.13 4.03 19.81
N LEU A 64 -9.25 3.04 19.56
CA LEU A 64 -9.59 1.62 19.63
C LEU A 64 -9.12 1.10 20.99
N HIS A 65 -9.98 0.39 21.70
CA HIS A 65 -9.76 -0.01 23.08
C HIS A 65 -9.42 -1.50 23.22
N ALA A 66 -9.86 -2.33 22.27
CA ALA A 66 -9.64 -3.77 22.29
C ALA A 66 -8.43 -4.22 21.45
N VAL A 67 -7.67 -3.29 20.87
CA VAL A 67 -6.48 -3.60 20.07
C VAL A 67 -5.19 -3.40 20.86
N ASP A 68 -4.24 -4.30 20.68
CA ASP A 68 -2.84 -4.10 21.05
C ASP A 68 -2.02 -3.69 19.81
N PRO A 69 -1.61 -2.41 19.69
CA PRO A 69 -0.80 -1.91 18.58
C PRO A 69 0.63 -2.46 18.59
N MET A 70 1.17 -2.77 19.77
CA MET A 70 2.52 -3.31 19.92
C MET A 70 2.59 -4.72 19.36
N ARG A 71 1.55 -5.54 19.59
CA ARG A 71 1.44 -6.88 19.01
C ARG A 71 1.53 -6.86 17.48
N VAL A 72 0.86 -5.90 16.83
CA VAL A 72 0.94 -5.73 15.37
C VAL A 72 2.33 -5.26 14.98
N ALA A 73 2.86 -4.22 15.63
CA ALA A 73 4.16 -3.65 15.29
C ALA A 73 5.30 -4.69 15.42
N LEU A 74 5.33 -5.48 16.49
CA LEU A 74 6.33 -6.53 16.69
C LEU A 74 6.24 -7.63 15.61
N LYS A 75 5.02 -8.06 15.25
CA LYS A 75 4.82 -9.03 14.16
C LYS A 75 5.27 -8.45 12.80
N THR A 76 5.01 -7.17 12.54
CA THR A 76 5.52 -6.50 11.33
C THR A 76 7.04 -6.43 11.33
N ILE A 77 7.65 -6.04 12.45
CA ILE A 77 9.11 -5.93 12.61
C ILE A 77 9.79 -7.29 12.41
N GLY A 78 9.19 -8.36 12.94
CA GLY A 78 9.72 -9.72 12.76
C GLY A 78 9.68 -10.22 11.31
N GLY A 79 8.89 -9.59 10.42
CA GLY A 79 8.83 -9.92 9.00
C GLY A 79 9.73 -9.07 8.10
N ILE A 80 10.55 -8.17 8.66
CA ILE A 80 11.43 -7.30 7.86
C ILE A 80 12.72 -8.04 7.49
N TYR A 81 13.19 -7.80 6.27
CA TYR A 81 14.49 -8.22 5.75
C TYR A 81 15.23 -7.04 5.14
N ASP A 82 16.55 -7.18 4.91
CA ASP A 82 17.35 -6.12 4.31
C ASP A 82 16.93 -5.81 2.87
N GLY A 83 16.78 -4.52 2.56
CA GLY A 83 16.30 -4.05 1.27
C GLY A 83 14.78 -4.00 1.13
N ALA A 84 14.00 -4.39 2.14
CA ALA A 84 12.55 -4.30 2.14
C ALA A 84 12.07 -2.87 1.81
N SER A 85 11.02 -2.77 1.00
CA SER A 85 10.44 -1.48 0.67
C SER A 85 9.49 -1.00 1.76
N THR A 86 9.40 0.32 1.93
CA THR A 86 8.39 0.93 2.82
C THR A 86 6.95 0.57 2.46
N ARG A 87 6.70 0.19 1.20
CA ARG A 87 5.41 -0.33 0.73
C ARG A 87 5.12 -1.71 1.32
N GLU A 88 6.09 -2.63 1.25
CA GLU A 88 5.96 -3.98 1.82
C GLU A 88 5.74 -3.92 3.33
N LEU A 89 6.37 -2.96 4.03
CA LEU A 89 6.15 -2.74 5.47
C LEU A 89 4.73 -2.27 5.80
N ASP A 90 4.20 -1.30 5.06
CA ASP A 90 2.82 -0.85 5.22
C ASP A 90 1.85 -2.02 4.93
N GLU A 91 2.06 -2.76 3.84
CA GLU A 91 1.25 -3.92 3.44
C GLU A 91 1.30 -5.07 4.45
N LEU A 92 2.47 -5.35 5.05
CA LEU A 92 2.62 -6.33 6.11
C LEU A 92 1.83 -5.91 7.36
N SER A 93 1.93 -4.65 7.78
CA SER A 93 1.18 -4.12 8.92
C SER A 93 -0.34 -4.26 8.74
N ILE A 94 -0.82 -3.97 7.53
CA ILE A 94 -2.23 -4.09 7.14
C ILE A 94 -2.67 -5.56 7.21
N ARG A 95 -1.92 -6.48 6.58
CA ARG A 95 -2.25 -7.91 6.59
C ARG A 95 -2.21 -8.52 7.99
N THR A 96 -1.20 -8.17 8.80
CA THR A 96 -1.09 -8.61 10.18
C THR A 96 -2.28 -8.16 11.01
N SER A 97 -2.69 -6.89 10.88
CA SER A 97 -3.86 -6.37 11.58
C SER A 97 -5.13 -7.07 11.11
N ALA A 98 -5.32 -7.23 9.79
CA ALA A 98 -6.50 -7.88 9.23
C ALA A 98 -6.64 -9.34 9.70
N ALA A 99 -5.54 -10.07 9.82
CA ALA A 99 -5.54 -11.45 10.31
C ALA A 99 -5.99 -11.57 11.78
N LEU A 100 -5.73 -10.55 12.60
CA LEU A 100 -6.14 -10.51 14.00
C LEU A 100 -7.64 -10.21 14.20
N THR A 101 -8.36 -9.80 13.15
CA THR A 101 -9.82 -9.58 13.19
C THR A 101 -10.58 -10.82 13.62
N ALA A 102 -10.06 -12.02 13.32
CA ALA A 102 -10.66 -13.29 13.76
C ALA A 102 -10.59 -13.50 15.28
N GLU A 103 -9.63 -12.87 15.95
CA GLU A 103 -9.50 -12.91 17.42
C GLU A 103 -10.29 -11.78 18.07
N GLU A 104 -10.20 -10.56 17.53
CA GLU A 104 -10.88 -9.38 18.05
C GLU A 104 -11.30 -8.45 16.90
N PRO A 105 -12.62 -8.20 16.72
CA PRO A 105 -13.16 -7.38 15.63
C PRO A 105 -12.55 -5.97 15.49
N GLU A 106 -12.14 -5.30 16.58
CA GLU A 106 -11.56 -3.96 16.48
C GLU A 106 -10.27 -3.90 15.64
N TYR A 107 -9.56 -5.03 15.48
CA TYR A 107 -8.43 -5.11 14.56
C TYR A 107 -8.82 -4.88 13.08
N GLY A 108 -10.08 -5.12 12.72
CA GLY A 108 -10.63 -4.79 11.41
C GLY A 108 -10.63 -3.28 11.15
N PHE A 109 -10.93 -2.45 12.16
CA PHE A 109 -10.83 -1.00 12.07
C PHE A 109 -9.36 -0.54 12.03
N LEU A 110 -8.47 -1.14 12.83
CA LEU A 110 -7.05 -0.84 12.76
C LEU A 110 -6.47 -1.11 11.36
N ALA A 111 -6.79 -2.27 10.79
CA ALA A 111 -6.37 -2.66 9.44
C ALA A 111 -6.93 -1.70 8.38
N ALA A 112 -8.18 -1.27 8.50
CA ALA A 112 -8.77 -0.27 7.63
C ALA A 112 -8.04 1.09 7.72
N ARG A 113 -7.73 1.57 8.93
CA ARG A 113 -7.03 2.84 9.12
C ARG A 113 -5.60 2.83 8.57
N LEU A 114 -4.91 1.70 8.71
CA LEU A 114 -3.60 1.49 8.08
C LEU A 114 -3.72 1.49 6.55
N LEU A 115 -4.73 0.82 5.99
CA LEU A 115 -5.01 0.83 4.55
C LEU A 115 -5.37 2.23 4.04
N GLY A 116 -6.20 2.98 4.78
CA GLY A 116 -6.52 4.37 4.46
C GLY A 116 -5.26 5.24 4.38
N SER A 117 -4.40 5.14 5.40
CA SER A 117 -3.11 5.85 5.41
C SER A 117 -2.19 5.44 4.25
N TYR A 118 -2.23 4.15 3.87
CA TYR A 118 -1.48 3.65 2.72
C TYR A 118 -1.97 4.29 1.40
N ILE A 119 -3.29 4.37 1.22
CA ILE A 119 -3.96 5.00 0.07
C ILE A 119 -3.63 6.49 0.01
N ASP A 120 -3.76 7.20 1.13
CA ASP A 120 -3.47 8.63 1.22
C ASP A 120 -2.04 8.94 0.77
N LYS A 121 -1.05 8.17 1.26
CA LYS A 121 0.35 8.28 0.84
C LYS A 121 0.55 7.95 -0.65
N GLU A 122 -0.25 7.07 -1.23
CA GLU A 122 -0.16 6.69 -2.66
C GLU A 122 -0.69 7.82 -3.56
N VAL A 123 -1.80 8.44 -3.16
CA VAL A 123 -2.41 9.60 -3.83
C VAL A 123 -1.55 10.84 -3.67
N SER A 124 -1.16 11.19 -2.44
CA SER A 124 -0.35 12.38 -2.16
C SER A 124 1.06 12.30 -2.76
N GLY A 125 1.61 11.08 -2.91
CA GLY A 125 2.89 10.84 -3.58
C GLY A 125 2.87 11.11 -5.08
N GLN A 126 1.69 11.35 -5.67
CA GLN A 126 1.50 11.80 -7.05
C GLN A 126 1.16 13.29 -7.12
N GLU A 127 1.42 14.05 -6.06
CA GLU A 127 1.14 15.50 -5.94
C GLU A 127 -0.36 15.85 -5.95
N ILE A 128 -1.23 14.88 -5.69
CA ILE A 128 -2.68 15.06 -5.55
C ILE A 128 -2.99 15.36 -4.08
N GLN A 129 -3.30 16.62 -3.77
CA GLN A 129 -3.56 17.11 -2.40
C GLN A 129 -5.03 17.49 -2.15
N SER A 130 -5.86 17.49 -3.19
CA SER A 130 -7.28 17.85 -3.10
C SER A 130 -8.13 17.03 -4.06
N PHE A 131 -9.43 16.97 -3.79
CA PHE A 131 -10.38 16.29 -4.68
C PHE A 131 -10.41 16.92 -6.07
N SER A 132 -10.44 18.25 -6.17
CA SER A 132 -10.40 18.92 -7.48
C SER A 132 -9.15 18.57 -8.29
N GLN A 133 -7.99 18.39 -7.64
CA GLN A 133 -6.76 17.94 -8.31
C GLN A 133 -6.85 16.48 -8.76
N SER A 134 -7.46 15.61 -7.95
CA SER A 134 -7.71 14.22 -8.33
C SER A 134 -8.58 14.13 -9.59
N VAL A 135 -9.63 14.95 -9.66
CA VAL A 135 -10.52 15.04 -10.82
C VAL A 135 -9.81 15.62 -12.05
N ALA A 136 -9.02 16.69 -11.87
CA ALA A 136 -8.21 17.25 -12.96
C ALA A 136 -7.23 16.21 -13.52
N ARG A 137 -6.55 15.47 -12.64
CA ARG A 137 -5.63 14.40 -13.04
C ARG A 137 -6.35 13.26 -13.77
N GLY A 138 -7.51 12.84 -13.29
CA GLY A 138 -8.30 11.82 -14.00
C GLY A 138 -8.77 12.30 -15.38
N ALA A 139 -9.05 13.59 -15.56
CA ALA A 139 -9.41 14.15 -16.85
C ALA A 139 -8.22 14.21 -17.82
N GLU A 140 -7.03 14.59 -17.35
CA GLU A 140 -5.78 14.52 -18.12
C GLU A 140 -5.47 13.09 -18.60
N LEU A 141 -5.78 12.10 -17.77
CA LEU A 141 -5.60 10.68 -18.07
C LEU A 141 -6.72 10.09 -18.94
N GLY A 142 -7.74 10.87 -19.31
CA GLY A 142 -8.86 10.43 -20.14
C GLY A 142 -9.83 9.46 -19.46
N ILE A 143 -9.82 9.37 -18.13
CA ILE A 143 -10.68 8.45 -17.36
C ILE A 143 -11.84 9.15 -16.65
N ILE A 144 -11.91 10.49 -16.72
CA ILE A 144 -13.01 11.32 -16.22
C ILE A 144 -13.62 12.11 -17.37
N ASN A 145 -14.95 12.16 -17.44
CA ASN A 145 -15.65 12.90 -18.48
C ASN A 145 -15.63 14.43 -18.25
N ALA A 146 -15.79 15.18 -19.34
CA ALA A 146 -15.74 16.65 -19.31
C ALA A 146 -16.82 17.28 -18.41
N ARG A 147 -18.04 16.70 -18.38
CA ARG A 147 -19.15 17.22 -17.56
C ARG A 147 -18.79 17.25 -16.08
N LEU A 148 -18.25 16.14 -15.56
CA LEU A 148 -17.81 16.05 -14.17
C LEU A 148 -16.65 17.02 -13.91
N ARG A 149 -15.63 17.02 -14.79
CA ARG A 149 -14.47 17.90 -14.68
C ARG A 149 -14.90 19.37 -14.55
N ASP A 150 -15.78 19.84 -15.43
CA ASP A 150 -16.19 21.24 -15.48
C ASP A 150 -17.03 21.63 -14.26
N PHE A 151 -17.93 20.74 -13.82
CA PHE A 151 -18.70 20.95 -12.59
C PHE A 151 -17.80 21.04 -11.35
N VAL A 152 -16.82 20.15 -11.24
CA VAL A 152 -15.87 20.15 -10.12
C VAL A 152 -14.96 21.37 -10.17
N ALA A 153 -14.48 21.76 -11.34
CA ALA A 153 -13.65 22.97 -11.50
C ALA A 153 -14.41 24.24 -11.07
N LEU A 154 -15.68 24.37 -11.46
CA LEU A 154 -16.53 25.49 -11.08
C LEU A 154 -16.80 25.56 -9.57
N ASN A 155 -16.92 24.41 -8.90
CA ASN A 155 -17.29 24.31 -7.48
C ASN A 155 -16.14 23.90 -6.55
N ALA A 156 -14.89 23.92 -7.05
CA ALA A 156 -13.74 23.27 -6.42
C ALA A 156 -13.56 23.62 -4.94
N ARG A 157 -13.67 24.91 -4.58
CA ARG A 157 -13.53 25.36 -3.18
C ARG A 157 -14.53 24.68 -2.25
N LYS A 158 -15.81 24.67 -2.61
CA LYS A 158 -16.88 24.12 -1.76
C LYS A 158 -16.82 22.60 -1.69
N LEU A 159 -16.48 21.93 -2.80
CA LEU A 159 -16.35 20.48 -2.84
C LEU A 159 -15.13 20.00 -2.05
N ASN A 160 -13.99 20.70 -2.14
CA ASN A 160 -12.81 20.36 -1.36
C ASN A 160 -13.03 20.58 0.14
N ASP A 161 -13.67 21.68 0.53
CA ASP A 161 -13.96 22.02 1.93
C ASP A 161 -14.96 21.05 2.60
N ALA A 162 -15.88 20.49 1.82
CA ALA A 162 -16.86 19.53 2.32
C ALA A 162 -16.26 18.18 2.72
N ILE A 163 -15.06 17.84 2.26
CA ILE A 163 -14.45 16.53 2.49
C ILE A 163 -13.91 16.43 3.91
N ASP A 164 -14.44 15.49 4.69
CA ASP A 164 -13.93 15.14 6.01
C ASP A 164 -12.80 14.10 5.88
N PRO A 165 -11.53 14.43 6.18
CA PRO A 165 -10.42 13.49 6.07
C PRO A 165 -10.53 12.31 7.04
N LEU A 166 -11.24 12.47 8.16
CA LEU A 166 -11.42 11.42 9.16
C LEU A 166 -12.55 10.45 8.81
N ALA A 167 -13.39 10.79 7.83
CA ALA A 167 -14.53 9.98 7.44
C ALA A 167 -14.16 8.57 6.96
N THR A 168 -12.97 8.41 6.37
CA THR A 168 -12.44 7.09 5.98
C THR A 168 -12.30 6.14 7.17
N ARG A 169 -12.18 6.65 8.41
CA ARG A 169 -12.09 5.82 9.63
C ARG A 169 -13.39 5.06 9.95
N ARG A 170 -14.50 5.35 9.28
CA ARG A 170 -15.78 4.62 9.42
C ARG A 170 -15.76 3.24 8.77
N PHE A 171 -14.81 2.98 7.87
CA PHE A 171 -14.71 1.68 7.22
C PHE A 171 -14.12 0.61 8.13
N GLU A 172 -14.66 -0.60 8.00
CA GLU A 172 -13.95 -1.83 8.33
C GLU A 172 -13.06 -2.29 7.17
N TYR A 173 -12.10 -3.17 7.47
CA TYR A 173 -11.06 -3.60 6.53
C TYR A 173 -11.61 -4.13 5.22
N PHE A 174 -12.56 -5.08 5.25
CA PHE A 174 -13.09 -5.68 4.02
C PHE A 174 -13.83 -4.67 3.13
N GLY A 175 -14.56 -3.74 3.75
CA GLY A 175 -15.24 -2.66 3.02
C GLY A 175 -14.24 -1.75 2.32
N LEU A 176 -13.24 -1.25 3.05
CA LEU A 176 -12.22 -0.39 2.47
C LEU A 176 -11.35 -1.11 1.45
N ARG A 177 -11.00 -2.38 1.71
CA ARG A 177 -10.24 -3.22 0.77
C ARG A 177 -11.00 -3.40 -0.54
N THR A 178 -12.30 -3.63 -0.47
CA THR A 178 -13.17 -3.72 -1.65
C THR A 178 -13.17 -2.42 -2.45
N VAL A 179 -13.31 -1.27 -1.76
CA VAL A 179 -13.22 0.07 -2.38
C VAL A 179 -11.87 0.25 -3.08
N TYR A 180 -10.77 -0.04 -2.39
CA TYR A 180 -9.41 0.09 -2.93
C TYR A 180 -9.16 -0.79 -4.15
N ASP A 181 -9.52 -2.07 -4.09
CA ASP A 181 -9.20 -3.01 -5.16
C ASP A 181 -10.04 -2.77 -6.42
N ARG A 182 -11.29 -2.35 -6.26
CA ARG A 182 -12.28 -2.37 -7.36
C ARG A 182 -12.77 -1.00 -7.81
N TYR A 183 -12.91 -0.03 -6.89
CA TYR A 183 -13.68 1.18 -7.17
C TYR A 183 -12.83 2.43 -7.33
N LEU A 184 -11.70 2.53 -6.62
CA LEU A 184 -10.82 3.70 -6.75
C LEU A 184 -10.24 3.79 -8.16
N LEU A 185 -10.34 4.97 -8.77
CA LEU A 185 -9.72 5.25 -10.05
C LEU A 185 -8.20 5.09 -9.98
N ARG A 186 -7.64 4.50 -11.04
CA ARG A 186 -6.22 4.20 -11.15
C ARG A 186 -5.63 4.82 -12.41
N HIS A 187 -4.39 5.24 -12.32
CA HIS A 187 -3.60 5.63 -13.46
C HIS A 187 -3.57 4.47 -14.49
N PRO A 188 -3.91 4.70 -15.77
CA PRO A 188 -3.98 3.63 -16.77
C PRO A 188 -2.68 2.81 -16.88
N GLU A 189 -1.54 3.52 -16.94
CA GLU A 189 -0.21 2.92 -17.06
C GLU A 189 0.41 2.52 -15.71
N GLN A 190 0.54 3.46 -14.77
CA GLN A 190 1.23 3.22 -13.49
C GLN A 190 0.45 2.34 -12.50
N ARG A 191 -0.86 2.14 -12.74
CA ARG A 191 -1.80 1.37 -11.90
C ARG A 191 -1.96 1.85 -10.45
N LYS A 192 -1.36 2.99 -10.09
CA LYS A 192 -1.53 3.65 -8.80
C LYS A 192 -2.91 4.29 -8.68
N VAL A 193 -3.50 4.27 -7.49
CA VAL A 193 -4.76 4.97 -7.24
C VAL A 193 -4.56 6.48 -7.31
N ILE A 194 -5.51 7.21 -7.89
CA ILE A 194 -5.45 8.68 -8.02
C ILE A 194 -6.46 9.40 -7.13
N GLU A 195 -7.22 8.65 -6.34
CA GLU A 195 -8.26 9.16 -5.45
C GLU A 195 -8.28 8.39 -4.13
N THR A 196 -8.69 9.08 -3.06
CA THR A 196 -8.94 8.48 -1.75
C THR A 196 -10.40 7.98 -1.68
N PRO A 197 -10.80 7.20 -0.65
CA PRO A 197 -12.19 6.77 -0.48
C PRO A 197 -13.18 7.94 -0.41
N GLN A 198 -12.80 9.05 0.21
CA GLN A 198 -13.67 10.24 0.26
C GLN A 198 -13.74 10.96 -1.09
N TYR A 199 -12.66 10.97 -1.86
CA TYR A 199 -12.66 11.53 -3.21
C TYR A 199 -13.53 10.70 -4.14
N PHE A 200 -13.47 9.37 -4.00
CA PHE A 200 -14.36 8.44 -4.68
C PHE A 200 -15.84 8.76 -4.39
N PHE A 201 -16.23 8.87 -3.12
CA PHE A 201 -17.61 9.21 -2.78
C PHE A 201 -18.02 10.60 -3.27
N MET A 202 -17.14 11.60 -3.18
CA MET A 202 -17.43 12.94 -3.72
C MET A 202 -17.59 12.91 -5.25
N ARG A 203 -16.77 12.13 -5.97
CA ARG A 203 -16.90 11.92 -7.42
C ARG A 203 -18.26 11.30 -7.76
N VAL A 204 -18.65 10.24 -7.06
CA VAL A 204 -19.94 9.58 -7.24
C VAL A 204 -21.08 10.58 -6.99
N ALA A 205 -21.00 11.35 -5.91
CA ALA A 205 -21.98 12.37 -5.60
C ALA A 205 -22.07 13.45 -6.68
N CYS A 206 -20.94 13.95 -7.18
CA CYS A 206 -20.90 14.93 -8.27
C CYS A 206 -21.49 14.37 -9.58
N ALA A 207 -21.29 13.08 -9.85
CA ALA A 207 -21.81 12.45 -11.06
C ALA A 207 -23.34 12.28 -11.01
N LEU A 208 -23.88 11.96 -9.83
CA LEU A 208 -25.30 11.65 -9.63
C LEU A 208 -26.15 12.85 -9.19
N GLY A 209 -25.56 13.87 -8.57
CA GLY A 209 -26.25 15.05 -8.02
C GLY A 209 -26.75 16.06 -9.04
N GLY A 210 -27.06 15.62 -10.28
CA GLY A 210 -27.75 16.43 -11.29
C GLY A 210 -27.06 17.72 -11.75
N GLY A 211 -25.79 17.95 -11.40
CA GLY A 211 -25.12 19.25 -11.63
C GLY A 211 -25.53 20.33 -10.63
N GLN A 212 -26.16 19.95 -9.51
CA GLN A 212 -26.62 20.84 -8.46
C GLN A 212 -25.74 20.66 -7.22
N LEU A 213 -25.10 21.74 -6.75
CA LEU A 213 -24.16 21.65 -5.65
C LEU A 213 -24.82 21.22 -4.33
N GLY A 214 -26.03 21.71 -4.04
CA GLY A 214 -26.76 21.36 -2.81
C GLY A 214 -27.01 19.85 -2.72
N GLU A 215 -27.64 19.28 -3.76
CA GLU A 215 -27.93 17.84 -3.86
C GLU A 215 -26.64 17.00 -3.85
N THR A 216 -25.58 17.47 -4.51
CA THR A 216 -24.27 16.81 -4.49
C THR A 216 -23.71 16.70 -3.07
N LEU A 217 -23.75 17.78 -2.30
CA LEU A 217 -23.21 17.78 -0.94
C LEU A 217 -24.07 16.94 0.02
N GLU A 218 -25.38 16.93 -0.17
CA GLU A 218 -26.30 16.07 0.58
C GLU A 218 -26.03 14.59 0.29
N LEU A 219 -25.93 14.22 -0.99
CA LEU A 219 -25.60 12.86 -1.39
C LEU A 219 -24.22 12.45 -0.87
N TYR A 220 -23.21 13.31 -0.98
CA TYR A 220 -21.88 13.04 -0.43
C TYR A 220 -21.94 12.74 1.08
N ARG A 221 -22.74 13.47 1.85
CA ARG A 221 -22.91 13.22 3.28
C ARG A 221 -23.46 11.82 3.56
N LEU A 222 -24.49 11.40 2.83
CA LEU A 222 -25.06 10.04 2.96
C LEU A 222 -24.05 8.96 2.61
N LEU A 223 -23.30 9.14 1.52
CA LEU A 223 -22.24 8.21 1.09
C LEU A 223 -21.10 8.15 2.13
N SER A 224 -20.62 9.31 2.60
CA SER A 224 -19.51 9.44 3.54
C SER A 224 -19.84 8.91 4.94
N ALA A 225 -21.12 8.99 5.33
CA ALA A 225 -21.66 8.39 6.55
C ALA A 225 -21.94 6.88 6.40
N LEU A 226 -21.83 6.32 5.19
CA LEU A 226 -22.18 4.94 4.85
C LEU A 226 -23.67 4.62 5.08
N GLU A 227 -24.55 5.62 5.07
CA GLU A 227 -26.00 5.47 5.26
C GLU A 227 -26.71 5.04 3.97
N TYR A 228 -26.11 5.35 2.82
CA TYR A 228 -26.59 4.95 1.51
C TYR A 228 -25.42 4.60 0.61
N LEU A 229 -25.56 3.55 -0.19
CA LEU A 229 -24.61 3.20 -1.25
C LEU A 229 -25.40 2.85 -2.52
N PRO A 230 -25.12 3.53 -3.65
CA PRO A 230 -25.66 3.17 -4.95
C PRO A 230 -25.30 1.75 -5.37
N SER A 231 -26.01 1.24 -6.38
CA SER A 231 -25.69 -0.04 -7.01
C SER A 231 -24.26 -0.08 -7.54
N SER A 232 -23.65 -1.27 -7.59
CA SER A 232 -22.27 -1.45 -8.07
C SER A 232 -22.03 -0.79 -9.44
N PRO A 233 -22.89 -0.94 -10.48
CA PRO A 233 -22.69 -0.27 -11.76
C PRO A 233 -22.61 1.26 -11.65
N SER A 234 -23.38 1.87 -10.74
CA SER A 234 -23.31 3.30 -10.46
C SER A 234 -21.98 3.66 -9.83
N LEU A 235 -21.51 2.90 -8.83
CA LEU A 235 -20.22 3.14 -8.17
C LEU A 235 -19.03 2.98 -9.15
N PHE A 236 -19.09 2.02 -10.07
CA PHE A 236 -18.04 1.78 -11.05
C PHE A 236 -17.94 2.89 -12.10
N ASN A 237 -19.07 3.33 -12.66
CA ASN A 237 -19.09 4.16 -13.86
C ASN A 237 -19.35 5.66 -13.58
N ALA A 238 -19.65 6.03 -12.32
CA ALA A 238 -20.02 7.41 -12.00
C ALA A 238 -18.89 8.39 -12.30
N GLY A 239 -19.13 9.28 -13.27
CA GLY A 239 -18.21 10.37 -13.60
C GLY A 239 -17.00 9.95 -14.44
N THR A 240 -16.95 8.69 -14.90
CA THR A 240 -15.90 8.22 -15.80
C THR A 240 -16.21 8.54 -17.26
N ALA A 241 -15.19 8.48 -18.12
CA ALA A 241 -15.30 8.66 -19.56
C ALA A 241 -15.98 7.47 -20.27
#